data_AF-A0A0N5B4R2-F1
#
_entry.id   AF-A0A0N5B4R2-F1
#
_cell.length_a   1.000
_cell.length_b   1.000
_cell.length_c   1.000
_cell.angle_alpha   90.00
_cell.angle_beta   90.00
_cell.angle_gamma   90.00
#
_symmetry.space_group_name_H-M   'P 1'
#
loop_
_entity.id
_entity.type
_entity.pdbx_description
1 polymer ?
#
loop_
_entity_poly.entity_id
_entity_poly.type
_entity_poly.pdbx_seq_one_letter_code
_entity_poly.pdbx_strand_id
1 'polypeptide(L)'
;MFNFDFKFISPYSYMLNPIENAFSKIKNCVRSRLRNNENGVLSDIIMSEINITTSTDCNGYFRYITKNVTNCTAELPYYHK
;
A
#
# COMPACT_ATOMS: atom_id res chain seq x y z
N MET A 1 28.17 6.18 6.91
CA MET A 1 27.81 4.99 6.12
C MET A 1 26.41 4.59 6.54
N PHE A 2 25.43 4.63 5.64
CA PHE A 2 24.06 4.22 5.97
C PHE A 2 24.02 2.70 6.11
N ASN A 3 23.55 2.20 7.26
CA ASN A 3 23.38 0.77 7.48
C ASN A 3 21.96 0.39 7.03
N PHE A 4 21.82 -0.05 5.77
CA PHE A 4 20.54 -0.47 5.23
C PHE A 4 20.30 -1.95 5.52
N ASP A 5 19.18 -2.25 6.19
CA ASP A 5 18.69 -3.60 6.40
C ASP A 5 17.71 -3.97 5.28
N PHE A 6 18.24 -4.63 4.24
CA PHE A 6 17.45 -5.05 3.10
C PHE A 6 16.53 -6.22 3.47
N LYS A 7 15.23 -6.04 3.25
CA LYS A 7 14.24 -7.11 3.42
C LYS A 7 13.95 -7.77 2.07
N PHE A 8 14.03 -9.10 2.04
CA PHE A 8 13.60 -9.87 0.88
C PHE A 8 12.08 -9.83 0.75
N ILE A 9 11.60 -9.56 -0.47
CA ILE A 9 10.21 -9.71 -0.86
C ILE A 9 10.20 -10.61 -2.09
N SER A 10 9.39 -11.66 -2.05
CA SER A 10 9.26 -12.59 -3.18
C SER A 10 8.71 -11.87 -4.42
N PRO A 11 9.14 -12.25 -5.65
CA PRO A 11 8.54 -11.74 -6.88
C PRO A 11 7.02 -11.85 -6.88
N TYR A 12 6.36 -10.88 -7.53
CA TYR A 12 4.89 -10.80 -7.68
C TYR A 12 4.08 -10.81 -6.37
N SER A 13 4.72 -10.59 -5.22
CA SER A 13 4.08 -10.62 -3.90
C SER A 13 3.65 -9.23 -3.43
N TYR A 14 2.83 -8.54 -4.23
CA TYR A 14 2.38 -7.17 -3.94
C TYR A 14 1.69 -7.05 -2.56
N MET A 15 0.97 -8.09 -2.14
CA MET A 15 0.31 -8.18 -0.82
C MET A 15 1.27 -8.15 0.37
N LEU A 16 2.56 -8.40 0.13
CA LEU A 16 3.63 -8.37 1.13
C LEU A 16 4.44 -7.06 1.10
N ASN A 17 4.09 -6.11 0.24
CA ASN A 17 4.77 -4.83 0.12
C ASN A 17 3.92 -3.69 0.73
N PRO A 18 4.37 -2.97 1.78
CA PRO A 18 3.52 -2.03 2.51
C PRO A 18 3.09 -0.86 1.65
N ILE A 19 3.95 -0.48 0.71
CA ILE A 19 3.73 0.68 -0.16
C ILE A 19 2.50 0.51 -1.06
N GLU A 20 2.14 -0.73 -1.39
CA GLU A 20 0.95 -1.03 -2.21
C GLU A 20 -0.34 -0.62 -1.50
N ASN A 21 -0.38 -0.70 -0.17
CA ASN A 21 -1.51 -0.21 0.63
C ASN A 21 -1.59 1.32 0.60
N ALA A 22 -0.44 1.99 0.71
CA ALA A 22 -0.36 3.44 0.62
C ALA A 22 -0.82 3.92 -0.77
N PHE A 23 -0.30 3.32 -1.84
CA PHE A 23 -0.71 3.63 -3.21
C PHE A 23 -2.20 3.36 -3.45
N SER A 24 -2.73 2.26 -2.92
CA SER A 24 -4.16 1.96 -3.02
C SER A 24 -5.02 3.03 -2.34
N LYS A 25 -4.64 3.46 -1.12
CA LYS A 25 -5.34 4.55 -0.41
C LYS A 25 -5.29 5.86 -1.19
N ILE A 26 -4.08 6.31 -1.55
CA ILE A 26 -3.86 7.57 -2.29
C ILE A 26 -4.64 7.55 -3.60
N LYS A 27 -4.54 6.48 -4.39
CA LYS A 27 -5.27 6.31 -5.65
C LYS A 27 -6.78 6.41 -5.46
N ASN A 28 -7.32 5.80 -4.41
CA ASN A 28 -8.75 5.85 -4.12
C ASN A 28 -9.20 7.27 -3.74
N CYS A 29 -8.43 7.98 -2.91
CA CYS A 29 -8.72 9.37 -2.56
C CYS A 29 -8.66 10.29 -3.79
N VAL A 30 -7.57 10.23 -4.55
CA VAL A 30 -7.39 11.03 -5.78
C VAL A 30 -8.52 10.76 -6.76
N ARG A 31 -8.88 9.48 -6.99
CA ARG A 31 -10.00 9.12 -7.88
C ARG A 31 -11.34 9.68 -7.38
N SER A 32 -11.58 9.67 -6.07
CA SER A 32 -12.79 10.25 -5.47
C SER A 32 -12.87 11.76 -5.70
N ARG A 33 -11.76 12.46 -5.47
CA ARG A 33 -11.61 13.91 -5.65
C ARG A 33 -11.82 14.34 -7.10
N LEU A 34 -11.17 13.65 -8.04
CA LEU A 34 -11.35 13.89 -9.48
C LEU A 34 -12.80 13.66 -9.93
N ARG A 35 -13.49 12.65 -9.37
CA ARG A 35 -14.92 12.41 -9.67
C ARG A 35 -15.81 13.56 -9.18
N ASN A 36 -15.40 14.28 -8.15
CA ASN A 36 -16.11 15.43 -7.61
C ASN A 36 -15.73 16.76 -8.30
N ASN A 37 -15.14 16.69 -9.51
CA ASN A 37 -14.73 17.84 -10.33
C ASN A 37 -13.77 18.80 -9.63
N GLU A 38 -12.84 18.26 -8.84
CA GLU A 38 -11.75 19.07 -8.31
C GLU A 38 -10.78 19.44 -9.43
N ASN A 39 -10.73 20.73 -9.79
CA ASN A 39 -10.01 21.25 -10.96
C ASN A 39 -8.53 21.59 -10.68
N GLY A 40 -7.90 20.89 -9.71
CA GLY A 40 -6.50 21.10 -9.34
C GLY A 40 -5.50 20.36 -10.25
N VAL A 41 -4.23 20.74 -10.18
CA VAL A 41 -3.14 19.98 -10.82
C VAL A 41 -3.03 18.61 -10.13
N LEU A 42 -2.99 17.53 -10.91
CA LEU A 42 -2.97 16.15 -10.38
C LEU A 42 -1.84 15.91 -9.37
N SER A 43 -0.65 16.48 -9.61
CA SER A 43 0.49 16.39 -8.70
C SER A 43 0.19 16.97 -7.33
N ASP A 44 -0.55 18.07 -7.27
CA ASP A 44 -0.86 18.78 -6.03
C ASP A 44 -1.89 18.00 -5.22
N ILE A 45 -2.87 17.41 -5.90
CA ILE A 45 -3.85 16.50 -5.30
C ILE A 45 -3.11 15.29 -4.70
N ILE A 46 -2.23 14.63 -5.45
CA ILE A 46 -1.43 13.51 -4.96
C ILE A 46 -0.57 13.92 -3.76
N MET A 47 0.13 15.05 -3.85
CA MET A 47 1.01 15.54 -2.78
C MET A 47 0.22 15.87 -1.51
N SER A 48 -0.98 16.43 -1.66
CA SER A 48 -1.85 16.70 -0.51
C SER A 48 -2.29 15.40 0.20
N GLU A 49 -2.57 14.32 -0.53
CA GLU A 49 -2.88 13.01 0.06
C GLU A 49 -1.67 12.36 0.75
N ILE A 50 -0.46 12.56 0.20
CA ILE A 50 0.78 12.12 0.84
C ILE A 50 0.99 12.86 2.17
N ASN A 51 0.81 14.18 2.18
CA ASN A 51 1.06 15.03 3.35
C ASN A 51 0.12 14.75 4.52
N ILE A 52 -1.09 14.25 4.27
CA ILE A 52 -2.04 13.86 5.33
C ILE A 52 -1.86 12.41 5.80
N THR A 53 -0.97 11.64 5.17
CA THR A 53 -0.70 10.25 5.59
C THR A 53 -0.04 10.25 6.97
N THR A 54 -0.69 9.59 7.93
CA THR A 54 -0.26 9.59 9.33
C THR A 54 0.63 8.39 9.66
N SER A 55 1.33 8.46 10.79
CA SER A 55 2.03 7.30 11.36
C SER A 55 1.08 6.13 11.67
N THR A 56 -0.16 6.43 12.07
CA THR A 56 -1.22 5.44 12.29
C THR A 56 -1.57 4.70 11.00
N ASP A 57 -1.66 5.42 9.88
CA ASP A 57 -1.88 4.80 8.56
C ASP A 57 -0.72 3.88 8.19
N CYS A 58 0.51 4.36 8.34
CA CYS A 58 1.72 3.57 8.08
C CYS A 58 1.75 2.28 8.89
N ASN A 59 1.46 2.34 10.19
CA ASN A 59 1.34 1.16 11.05
C ASN A 59 0.25 0.20 10.56
N GLY A 60 -0.86 0.74 10.05
CA GLY A 60 -1.92 -0.04 9.42
C GLY A 60 -1.44 -0.81 8.18
N TYR A 61 -0.62 -0.19 7.33
CA TYR A 61 -0.05 -0.82 6.14
C TYR A 61 0.87 -2.00 6.47
N PHE A 62 1.73 -1.85 7.47
CA PHE A 62 2.58 -2.96 7.94
C PHE A 62 1.76 -4.07 8.60
N ARG A 63 0.77 -3.72 9.43
CA ARG A 63 -0.12 -4.71 10.06
C ARG A 63 -0.87 -5.56 9.03
N TYR A 64 -1.29 -4.96 7.92
CA TYR A 64 -1.93 -5.68 6.82
C TYR A 64 -1.01 -6.74 6.23
N ILE A 65 0.27 -6.43 6.02
CA ILE A 65 1.25 -7.40 5.52
C ILE A 65 1.44 -8.53 6.51
N THR A 66 1.64 -8.23 7.79
CA THR A 66 1.84 -9.26 8.82
C THR A 66 0.69 -10.27 8.82
N LYS A 67 -0.55 -9.80 8.63
CA LYS A 67 -1.73 -10.66 8.47
C LYS A 67 -1.70 -11.49 7.19
N ASN A 68 -1.16 -10.96 6.09
CA ASN A 68 -1.08 -11.72 4.84
C ASN A 68 0.08 -12.70 4.81
N VAL A 69 1.19 -12.41 5.50
CA VAL A 69 2.31 -13.37 5.64
C VAL A 69 1.80 -14.70 6.18
N THR A 70 0.96 -14.67 7.23
CA THR A 70 0.38 -15.89 7.79
C THR A 70 -0.51 -16.64 6.79
N ASN A 71 -1.21 -15.92 5.90
CA ASN A 71 -2.02 -16.54 4.85
C ASN A 71 -1.15 -17.13 3.74
N CYS A 72 -0.03 -16.49 3.39
CA CYS A 72 0.92 -16.98 2.39
C CYS A 72 1.70 -18.20 2.87
N THR A 73 1.95 -18.31 4.19
CA THR A 73 2.63 -19.46 4.80
C THR A 73 1.69 -20.61 5.11
N ALA A 74 0.38 -20.35 5.21
CA ALA A 74 -0.60 -21.40 5.29
C ALA A 74 -0.69 -22.05 3.90
N GLU A 75 -0.19 -23.27 3.76
CA GLU A 75 -0.41 -24.13 2.60
C GLU A 75 -1.92 -24.40 2.47
N LEU A 76 -2.68 -23.46 1.93
CA LEU A 76 -4.00 -23.76 1.42
C LEU A 76 -3.78 -24.63 0.18
N PRO A 77 -4.34 -25.85 0.12
CA PRO A 77 -4.22 -26.68 -1.07
C PRO A 77 -4.65 -25.87 -2.28
N TYR A 78 -3.75 -25.73 -3.25
CA TYR A 78 -4.06 -25.21 -4.58
C TYR A 78 -5.13 -26.11 -5.19
N TYR A 79 -6.40 -25.82 -4.95
CA TYR A 79 -7.49 -26.41 -5.69
C TYR A 79 -7.47 -25.78 -7.08
N HIS A 80 -6.84 -26.46 -8.03
CA HIS A 80 -7.14 -26.28 -9.44
C HIS A 80 -8.64 -26.51 -9.63
N LYS A 81 -9.37 -25.46 -9.99
CA LYS A 81 -10.67 -25.58 -10.65
C LYS A 81 -10.46 -25.76 -12.14
#